data_AF-A0A376DZB3-F1
#
_entry.id   AF-A0A376DZB3-F1
#
_cell.length_a   1.000
_cell.length_b   1.000
_cell.length_c   1.000
_cell.angle_alpha   90.00
_cell.angle_beta   90.00
_cell.angle_gamma   90.00
#
_symmetry.space_group_name_H-M   'P 1'
#
loop_
_entity.id
_entity.type
_entity.pdbx_description
1 polymer ?
#
loop_
_entity_poly.entity_id
_entity_poly.type
_entity_poly.pdbx_seq_one_letter_code
_entity_poly.pdbx_strand_id
1 'polypeptide(L)'
;MESKDLDAAISIPKKQDGLFYVYLYNKVSQEVIKKYYKGINIDPDPKERLTAAEVYQKVLRSKLKTGWLPKTKLSSLPIFVPVNILINDALDVAIESMRKRLERKTIQCYSSTVRFFQEMTLIFKWDKTYLDEFKIEHVEQIMKSIASARKWSNNEYNKNITYIKAVFTELVNERYIKANPAHGIVSRKKQKRKGYETLTEKEQTKVIKHFKKMHPNFGIWIKTLYHTGMRPEELRNVKCYMVNLEHEYIQLNEMITGKS
;
A
#
# COMPACT_ATOMS: atom_id res chain seq x y z
N MET A 1 -8.93 6.90 31.23
CA MET A 1 -8.06 6.20 32.19
C MET A 1 -8.01 7.04 33.45
N GLU A 2 -8.70 6.60 34.50
CA GLU A 2 -8.72 7.32 35.76
C GLU A 2 -7.63 6.77 36.70
N SER A 3 -7.10 7.62 37.58
CA SER A 3 -6.03 7.22 38.50
C SER A 3 -6.43 6.07 39.43
N LYS A 4 -7.74 5.94 39.73
CA LYS A 4 -8.31 4.89 40.59
C LYS A 4 -8.16 3.47 40.01
N ASP A 5 -8.07 3.38 38.67
CA ASP A 5 -7.97 2.13 37.93
C ASP A 5 -6.53 1.60 37.84
N LEU A 6 -5.55 2.32 38.38
CA LEU A 6 -4.14 1.97 38.29
C LEU A 6 -3.58 1.42 39.62
N ASP A 7 -2.64 0.49 39.53
CA ASP A 7 -1.81 0.07 40.68
C ASP A 7 -0.36 -0.20 40.26
N ALA A 8 0.52 -0.28 41.26
CA ALA A 8 1.90 -0.67 41.12
C ALA A 8 2.16 -2.04 41.78
N ALA A 9 2.81 -2.96 41.06
CA ALA A 9 3.24 -4.27 41.55
C ALA A 9 4.74 -4.49 41.34
N ILE A 10 5.37 -5.20 42.28
CA ILE A 10 6.79 -5.59 42.20
C ILE A 10 6.88 -6.95 41.51
N SER A 11 7.83 -7.08 40.58
CA SER A 11 8.22 -8.36 40.02
C SER A 11 9.45 -8.88 40.75
N ILE A 12 9.27 -10.02 41.41
CA ILE A 12 10.31 -10.71 42.17
C ILE A 12 10.99 -11.72 41.24
N PRO A 13 12.32 -11.66 41.06
CA PRO A 13 13.05 -12.60 40.24
C PRO A 13 13.08 -14.00 40.87
N LYS A 14 13.02 -15.05 40.04
CA LYS A 14 13.12 -16.45 40.50
C LYS A 14 14.55 -16.87 40.87
N LYS A 15 15.56 -16.13 40.42
CA LYS A 15 16.97 -16.38 40.69
C LYS A 15 17.54 -15.28 41.58
N GLN A 16 18.53 -15.61 42.40
CA GLN A 16 19.16 -14.70 43.35
C GLN A 16 19.89 -13.53 42.68
N ASP A 17 20.39 -13.72 41.45
CA ASP A 17 21.02 -12.69 40.62
C ASP A 17 20.01 -11.85 39.81
N GLY A 18 18.72 -12.20 39.82
CA GLY A 18 17.75 -11.60 38.92
C GLY A 18 17.39 -10.15 39.25
N LEU A 19 16.88 -9.44 38.25
CA LEU A 19 16.53 -8.02 38.35
C LEU A 19 15.11 -7.80 38.85
N PHE A 20 14.93 -6.83 39.73
CA PHE A 20 13.65 -6.38 40.25
C PHE A 20 13.07 -5.28 39.36
N TYR A 21 11.75 -5.31 39.21
CA TYR A 21 11.01 -4.32 38.43
C TYR A 21 9.75 -3.88 39.17
N VAL A 22 9.36 -2.63 38.99
CA VAL A 22 8.05 -2.15 39.44
C VAL A 22 7.20 -1.84 38.21
N TYR A 23 6.07 -2.52 38.10
CA TYR A 23 5.12 -2.37 37.00
C TYR A 23 3.94 -1.54 37.44
N LEU A 24 3.62 -0.51 36.64
CA LEU A 24 2.35 0.20 36.72
C LEU A 24 1.39 -0.47 35.73
N TYR A 25 0.23 -0.91 36.20
CA TYR A 25 -0.75 -1.64 35.40
C TYR A 25 -2.17 -1.15 35.66
N ASN A 26 -3.07 -1.43 34.72
CA ASN A 26 -4.50 -1.20 34.86
C ASN A 26 -5.14 -2.39 35.59
N LYS A 27 -5.83 -2.16 36.70
CA LYS A 27 -6.49 -3.20 37.51
C LYS A 27 -7.61 -3.92 36.76
N VAL A 28 -8.27 -3.23 35.83
CA VAL A 28 -9.42 -3.76 35.07
C VAL A 28 -8.93 -4.58 33.88
N SER A 29 -8.07 -4.00 33.02
CA SER A 29 -7.58 -4.69 31.82
C SER A 29 -6.39 -5.62 32.08
N GLN A 30 -5.77 -5.55 33.26
CA GLN A 30 -4.52 -6.24 33.62
C GLN A 30 -3.33 -5.88 32.69
N GLU A 31 -3.46 -4.83 31.88
CA GLU A 31 -2.42 -4.39 30.97
C GLU A 31 -1.34 -3.59 31.71
N VAL A 32 -0.08 -3.89 31.40
CA VAL A 32 1.08 -3.15 31.91
C VAL A 32 1.22 -1.84 31.13
N ILE A 33 1.12 -0.72 31.84
CA ILE A 33 1.23 0.63 31.28
C ILE A 33 2.68 1.07 31.21
N LYS A 34 3.46 0.80 32.26
CA LYS A 34 4.86 1.23 32.35
C LYS A 34 5.68 0.36 33.27
N LYS A 35 6.92 0.09 32.85
CA LYS A 35 7.94 -0.63 33.61
C LYS A 35 8.97 0.35 34.18
N TYR A 36 9.25 0.26 35.47
CA TYR A 36 10.30 1.00 36.17
C TYR A 36 11.42 0.05 36.58
N TYR A 37 12.66 0.43 36.29
CA TYR A 37 13.85 -0.40 36.50
C TYR A 37 15.11 0.41 36.84
N LYS A 38 15.19 1.66 36.38
CA LYS A 38 16.30 2.57 36.67
C LYS A 38 16.33 2.90 38.16
N GLY A 39 17.50 2.75 38.80
CA GLY A 39 17.69 3.03 40.22
C GLY A 39 17.35 1.88 41.17
N ILE A 40 16.64 0.85 40.71
CA ILE A 40 16.22 -0.28 41.56
C ILE A 40 17.31 -1.36 41.62
N ASN A 41 18.00 -1.62 40.52
CA ASN A 41 18.98 -2.70 40.39
C ASN A 41 20.43 -2.22 40.48
N ILE A 42 20.70 -1.21 41.32
CA ILE A 42 22.06 -0.68 41.50
C ILE A 42 22.86 -1.55 42.47
N ASP A 43 22.22 -1.96 43.58
CA ASP A 43 22.89 -2.71 44.64
C ASP A 43 23.06 -4.19 44.27
N PRO A 44 24.24 -4.81 44.54
CA PRO A 44 24.43 -6.24 44.33
C PRO A 44 23.56 -7.12 45.27
N ASP A 45 23.20 -6.65 46.47
CA ASP A 45 22.38 -7.41 47.42
C ASP A 45 20.91 -7.47 46.96
N PRO A 46 20.33 -8.68 46.79
CA PRO A 46 18.89 -8.83 46.50
C PRO A 46 17.97 -8.18 47.53
N LYS A 47 18.36 -8.13 48.82
CA LYS A 47 17.54 -7.51 49.87
C LYS A 47 17.46 -6.00 49.71
N GLU A 48 18.57 -5.35 49.37
CA GLU A 48 18.62 -3.92 49.10
C GLU A 48 17.84 -3.57 47.83
N ARG A 49 17.92 -4.41 46.78
CA ARG A 49 17.12 -4.25 45.55
C ARG A 49 15.61 -4.39 45.81
N LEU A 50 15.19 -5.32 46.66
CA LEU A 50 13.80 -5.46 47.08
C LEU A 50 13.33 -4.23 47.85
N THR A 51 14.13 -3.76 48.80
CA THR A 51 13.85 -2.54 49.57
C THR A 51 13.68 -1.32 48.66
N ALA A 52 14.57 -1.15 47.68
CA ALA A 52 14.46 -0.10 46.67
C ALA A 52 13.18 -0.22 45.83
N ALA A 53 12.78 -1.43 45.45
CA ALA A 53 11.54 -1.68 44.70
C ALA A 53 10.28 -1.36 45.54
N GLU A 54 10.27 -1.70 46.82
CA GLU A 54 9.18 -1.40 47.76
C GLU A 54 9.02 0.11 47.99
N VAL A 55 10.13 0.83 48.18
CA VAL A 55 10.14 2.29 48.28
C VAL A 55 9.54 2.90 47.00
N TYR A 56 9.97 2.41 45.83
CA TYR A 56 9.46 2.92 44.55
C TYR A 56 7.97 2.62 44.34
N GLN A 57 7.52 1.42 44.70
CA GLN A 57 6.10 1.04 44.66
C GLN A 57 5.25 1.94 45.57
N LYS A 58 5.72 2.21 46.79
CA LYS A 58 5.03 3.09 47.76
C LYS A 58 4.91 4.52 47.22
N VAL A 59 5.98 5.05 46.64
CA VAL A 59 5.97 6.38 46.00
C VAL A 59 4.99 6.43 44.84
N LEU A 60 4.96 5.41 43.97
CA LEU A 60 4.01 5.35 42.86
C LEU A 60 2.56 5.28 43.36
N ARG A 61 2.26 4.43 44.35
CA ARG A 61 0.92 4.34 44.95
C ARG A 61 0.48 5.65 45.58
N SER A 62 1.38 6.37 46.26
CA SER A 62 1.11 7.70 46.81
C SER A 62 0.76 8.70 45.70
N LYS A 63 1.54 8.72 44.61
CA LYS A 63 1.27 9.57 43.43
C LYS A 63 -0.09 9.27 42.80
N LEU A 64 -0.44 7.99 42.63
CA LEU A 64 -1.75 7.59 42.10
C LEU A 64 -2.91 8.05 43.01
N LYS A 65 -2.76 7.99 44.34
CA LYS A 65 -3.75 8.53 45.29
C LYS A 65 -3.95 10.03 45.14
N THR A 66 -2.89 10.77 44.79
CA THR A 66 -2.97 12.22 44.51
C THR A 66 -3.50 12.56 43.11
N GLY A 67 -3.98 11.58 42.34
CA GLY A 67 -4.52 11.78 41.00
C GLY A 67 -3.46 11.92 39.90
N TRP A 68 -2.18 11.64 40.19
CA TRP A 68 -1.12 11.69 39.21
C TRP A 68 -1.29 10.56 38.19
N LEU A 69 -1.32 10.91 36.90
CA LEU A 69 -1.26 9.96 35.80
C LEU A 69 0.17 9.90 35.24
N PRO A 70 0.68 8.71 34.89
CA PRO A 70 1.97 8.60 34.24
C PRO A 70 1.95 9.42 32.95
N LYS A 71 2.94 10.30 32.76
CA LYS A 71 3.26 10.85 31.44
C LYS A 71 3.67 9.68 30.55
N THR A 72 2.70 9.01 29.93
CA THR A 72 2.90 8.37 28.64
C THR A 72 3.33 9.49 27.70
N LYS A 73 4.17 9.18 26.71
CA LYS A 73 4.45 10.16 25.67
C LYS A 73 3.12 10.46 24.96
N LEU A 74 2.33 11.43 25.44
CA LEU A 74 1.42 12.14 24.56
C LEU A 74 2.35 12.82 23.59
N SER A 75 2.51 12.21 22.41
CA SER A 75 3.17 12.89 21.31
C SER A 75 2.43 14.20 21.13
N SER A 76 3.11 15.34 21.23
CA SER A 76 2.60 16.65 20.81
C SER A 76 2.30 16.73 19.31
N LEU A 77 2.37 15.59 18.62
CA LEU A 77 1.98 15.42 17.24
C LEU A 77 0.45 15.43 17.15
N PRO A 78 -0.12 16.04 16.10
CA PRO A 78 -1.56 16.01 15.87
C PRO A 78 -2.06 14.56 15.87
N ILE A 79 -3.12 14.32 16.64
CA ILE A 79 -3.81 13.03 16.67
C ILE A 79 -4.41 12.82 15.29
N PHE A 80 -4.06 11.71 14.64
CA PHE A 80 -4.76 11.27 13.44
C PHE A 80 -6.19 10.90 13.83
N VAL A 81 -7.16 11.65 13.35
CA VAL A 81 -8.59 11.34 13.48
C VAL A 81 -9.02 10.77 12.12
N PRO A 82 -9.35 9.46 12.03
CA PRO A 82 -9.84 8.88 10.78
C PRO A 82 -11.08 9.63 10.32
N VAL A 83 -11.14 9.90 9.02
CA VAL A 83 -12.32 10.52 8.41
C VAL A 83 -13.45 9.51 8.43
N ASN A 84 -14.62 9.92 8.91
CA ASN A 84 -15.80 9.09 8.90
C ASN A 84 -16.37 9.02 7.47
N ILE A 85 -15.91 8.06 6.67
CA ILE A 85 -16.28 7.89 5.27
C ILE A 85 -16.49 6.41 4.96
N LEU A 86 -17.47 6.12 4.10
CA LEU A 86 -17.71 4.76 3.61
C LEU A 86 -16.61 4.33 2.66
N ILE A 87 -16.36 3.02 2.58
CA ILE A 87 -15.30 2.47 1.73
C ILE A 87 -15.46 2.88 0.26
N ASN A 88 -16.66 2.82 -0.30
CA ASN A 88 -16.88 3.10 -1.72
C ASN A 88 -16.64 4.57 -2.05
N ASP A 89 -17.13 5.48 -1.20
CA ASP A 89 -16.93 6.93 -1.34
C ASP A 89 -15.44 7.28 -1.22
N ALA A 90 -14.71 6.65 -0.29
CA ALA A 90 -13.28 6.85 -0.16
C ALA A 90 -12.53 6.42 -1.42
N LEU A 91 -12.87 5.28 -2.01
CA LEU A 91 -12.23 4.83 -3.25
C LEU A 91 -12.46 5.83 -4.40
N ASP A 92 -13.64 6.45 -4.48
CA ASP A 92 -13.94 7.47 -5.48
C ASP A 92 -13.12 8.76 -5.24
N VAL A 93 -13.00 9.20 -3.99
CA VAL A 93 -12.13 10.33 -3.61
C VAL A 93 -10.69 10.07 -4.05
N ALA A 94 -10.16 8.88 -3.80
CA ALA A 94 -8.80 8.51 -4.20
C ALA A 94 -8.62 8.57 -5.72
N ILE A 95 -9.58 8.05 -6.48
CA ILE A 95 -9.53 8.10 -7.95
C ILE A 95 -9.57 9.55 -8.46
N GLU A 96 -10.41 10.40 -7.87
CA GLU A 96 -10.50 11.82 -8.26
C GLU A 96 -9.21 12.58 -7.94
N SER A 97 -8.60 12.30 -6.80
CA SER A 97 -7.29 12.89 -6.46
C SER A 97 -6.20 12.47 -7.44
N MET A 98 -6.09 11.17 -7.69
CA MET A 98 -5.10 10.63 -8.63
C MET A 98 -5.31 11.20 -10.04
N ARG A 99 -6.56 11.47 -10.45
CA ARG A 99 -6.90 12.02 -11.77
C ARG A 99 -6.28 13.39 -12.03
N LYS A 100 -6.05 14.19 -11.00
CA LYS A 100 -5.44 15.53 -11.12
C LYS A 100 -3.98 15.47 -11.56
N ARG A 101 -3.31 14.32 -11.37
CA ARG A 101 -1.85 14.19 -11.57
C ARG A 101 -1.42 13.06 -12.51
N LEU A 102 -2.29 12.10 -12.82
CA LEU A 102 -1.94 10.95 -13.64
C LEU A 102 -2.55 11.02 -15.04
N GLU A 103 -1.87 10.38 -16.00
CA GLU A 103 -2.34 10.26 -17.37
C GLU A 103 -3.66 9.47 -17.45
N ARG A 104 -4.52 9.86 -18.39
CA ARG A 104 -5.87 9.31 -18.56
C ARG A 104 -5.88 7.78 -18.66
N LYS A 105 -4.97 7.19 -19.43
CA LYS A 105 -4.87 5.73 -19.60
C LYS A 105 -4.51 5.02 -18.29
N THR A 106 -3.70 5.66 -17.47
CA THR A 106 -3.31 5.12 -16.15
C THR A 106 -4.50 5.16 -15.20
N ILE A 107 -5.23 6.28 -15.15
CA ILE A 107 -6.47 6.40 -14.37
C ILE A 107 -7.53 5.39 -14.78
N GLN A 108 -7.66 5.13 -16.08
CA GLN A 108 -8.60 4.12 -16.57
C GLN A 108 -8.29 2.72 -16.01
N CYS A 109 -7.00 2.38 -15.84
CA CYS A 109 -6.60 1.11 -15.23
C CYS A 109 -7.04 1.04 -13.76
N TYR A 110 -6.74 2.08 -12.96
CA TYR A 110 -7.15 2.15 -11.55
C TYR A 110 -8.67 2.11 -11.40
N SER A 111 -9.39 2.95 -12.16
CA SER A 111 -10.85 3.08 -12.09
C SER A 111 -11.54 1.76 -12.44
N SER A 112 -11.00 1.02 -13.43
CA SER A 112 -11.55 -0.29 -13.79
C SER A 112 -11.45 -1.28 -12.63
N THR A 113 -10.31 -1.31 -11.93
CA THR A 113 -10.10 -2.19 -10.77
C THR A 113 -10.94 -1.78 -9.57
N VAL A 114 -11.03 -0.47 -9.29
CA VAL A 114 -11.88 0.07 -8.21
C VAL A 114 -13.34 -0.27 -8.44
N ARG A 115 -13.84 -0.15 -9.67
CA ARG A 115 -15.22 -0.55 -9.99
C ARG A 115 -15.49 -2.02 -9.65
N PHE A 116 -14.61 -2.93 -10.02
CA PHE A 116 -14.77 -4.36 -9.65
C PHE A 116 -14.71 -4.57 -8.14
N PHE A 117 -13.94 -3.76 -7.43
CA PHE A 117 -13.87 -3.77 -5.97
C PHE A 117 -15.20 -3.33 -5.35
N GLN A 118 -15.75 -2.20 -5.79
CA GLN A 118 -17.05 -1.66 -5.34
C GLN A 118 -18.22 -2.61 -5.68
N GLU A 119 -18.19 -3.28 -6.84
CA GLU A 119 -19.17 -4.31 -7.18
C GLU A 119 -19.17 -5.45 -6.13
N MET A 120 -17.99 -5.87 -5.65
CA MET A 120 -17.89 -6.91 -4.62
C MET A 120 -18.27 -6.43 -3.23
N THR A 121 -18.05 -5.16 -2.88
CA THR A 121 -18.52 -4.62 -1.59
C THR A 121 -20.04 -4.68 -1.52
N LEU A 122 -20.75 -4.40 -2.61
CA LEU A 122 -22.20 -4.57 -2.70
C LEU A 122 -22.64 -6.04 -2.54
N ILE A 123 -21.96 -6.97 -3.22
CA ILE A 123 -22.27 -8.41 -3.13
C ILE A 123 -22.08 -8.94 -1.70
N PHE A 124 -21.03 -8.50 -1.01
CA PHE A 124 -20.76 -8.88 0.37
C PHE A 124 -21.55 -8.07 1.41
N LYS A 125 -22.34 -7.08 0.97
CA LYS A 125 -23.08 -6.15 1.85
C LYS A 125 -22.16 -5.35 2.77
N TRP A 126 -21.00 -4.96 2.26
CA TRP A 126 -19.99 -4.10 2.91
C TRP A 126 -19.97 -2.68 2.31
N ASP A 127 -20.96 -2.33 1.50
CA ASP A 127 -21.11 -1.00 0.90
C ASP A 127 -21.32 0.11 1.95
N LYS A 128 -21.87 -0.24 3.11
CA LYS A 128 -22.09 0.67 4.25
C LYS A 128 -21.04 0.56 5.34
N THR A 129 -19.94 -0.15 5.09
CA THR A 129 -18.84 -0.30 6.04
C THR A 129 -17.91 0.91 5.95
N TYR A 130 -17.46 1.38 7.11
CA TYR A 130 -16.53 2.51 7.16
C TYR A 130 -15.13 2.10 6.71
N LEU A 131 -14.40 3.05 6.14
CA LEU A 131 -13.07 2.81 5.59
C LEU A 131 -12.06 2.29 6.63
N ASP A 132 -12.15 2.73 7.89
CA ASP A 132 -11.27 2.31 8.98
C ASP A 132 -11.56 0.91 9.53
N GLU A 133 -12.76 0.38 9.24
CA GLU A 133 -13.15 -1.00 9.55
C GLU A 133 -12.62 -2.00 8.50
N PHE A 134 -12.17 -1.52 7.34
CA PHE A 134 -11.58 -2.37 6.31
C PHE A 134 -10.18 -2.86 6.71
N LYS A 135 -10.03 -4.18 6.76
CA LYS A 135 -8.79 -4.88 7.10
C LYS A 135 -8.28 -5.69 5.92
N ILE A 136 -7.07 -6.23 6.06
CA ILE A 136 -6.41 -7.02 5.02
C ILE A 136 -7.28 -8.20 4.56
N GLU A 137 -8.02 -8.83 5.48
CA GLU A 137 -8.89 -9.97 5.19
C GLU A 137 -10.03 -9.61 4.23
N HIS A 138 -10.64 -8.43 4.42
CA HIS A 138 -11.70 -7.92 3.53
C HIS A 138 -11.16 -7.68 2.11
N VAL A 139 -10.00 -7.03 2.02
CA VAL A 139 -9.35 -6.75 0.72
C VAL A 139 -8.97 -8.06 0.03
N GLU A 140 -8.37 -9.02 0.75
CA GLU A 140 -8.01 -10.32 0.19
C GLU A 140 -9.23 -11.09 -0.31
N GLN A 141 -10.32 -11.10 0.45
CA GLN A 141 -11.55 -11.80 0.10
C GLN A 141 -12.14 -11.23 -1.19
N ILE A 142 -12.25 -9.90 -1.29
CA ILE A 142 -12.71 -9.21 -2.50
C ILE A 142 -11.83 -9.57 -3.70
N MET A 143 -10.51 -9.43 -3.56
CA MET A 143 -9.59 -9.66 -4.66
C MET A 143 -9.58 -11.12 -5.13
N LYS A 144 -9.71 -12.08 -4.21
CA LYS A 144 -9.87 -13.51 -4.55
C LYS A 144 -11.18 -13.75 -5.31
N SER A 145 -12.29 -13.15 -4.87
CA SER A 145 -13.59 -13.30 -5.53
C SER A 145 -13.64 -12.67 -6.92
N ILE A 146 -13.08 -11.47 -7.11
CA ILE A 146 -12.97 -10.85 -8.44
C ILE A 146 -12.14 -11.74 -9.37
N ALA A 147 -11.00 -12.22 -8.90
CA ALA A 147 -10.11 -13.05 -9.69
C ALA A 147 -10.77 -14.37 -10.10
N SER A 148 -11.56 -14.98 -9.22
CA SER A 148 -12.34 -16.17 -9.52
C SER A 148 -13.42 -15.88 -10.57
N ALA A 149 -14.27 -14.87 -10.33
CA ALA A 149 -15.38 -14.51 -11.20
C ALA A 149 -14.91 -14.14 -12.62
N ARG A 150 -13.79 -13.43 -12.73
CA ARG A 150 -13.21 -12.98 -14.01
C ARG A 150 -12.15 -13.91 -14.59
N LYS A 151 -11.93 -15.08 -13.97
CA LYS A 151 -10.93 -16.08 -14.39
C LYS A 151 -9.53 -15.47 -14.60
N TRP A 152 -9.10 -14.62 -13.68
CA TRP A 152 -7.82 -13.94 -13.76
C TRP A 152 -6.64 -14.90 -13.61
N SER A 153 -5.64 -14.73 -14.49
CA SER A 153 -4.31 -15.33 -14.29
C SER A 153 -3.60 -14.71 -13.07
N ASN A 154 -2.57 -15.38 -12.56
CA ASN A 154 -1.75 -14.82 -11.48
C ASN A 154 -1.13 -13.46 -11.84
N ASN A 155 -0.77 -13.26 -13.11
CA ASN A 155 -0.22 -11.99 -13.58
C ASN A 155 -1.27 -10.88 -13.54
N GLU A 156 -2.52 -11.21 -13.89
CA GLU A 156 -3.64 -10.25 -13.87
C GLU A 156 -4.05 -9.92 -12.43
N TYR A 157 -4.10 -10.92 -11.55
CA TYR A 157 -4.30 -10.71 -10.11
C TYR A 157 -3.25 -9.75 -9.53
N ASN A 158 -1.97 -10.02 -9.80
CA ASN A 158 -0.85 -9.20 -9.30
C ASN A 158 -0.91 -7.76 -9.83
N LYS A 159 -1.33 -7.58 -11.08
CA LYS A 159 -1.52 -6.26 -11.67
C LYS A 159 -2.63 -5.50 -10.93
N ASN A 160 -3.79 -6.12 -10.74
CA ASN A 160 -4.94 -5.48 -10.10
C ASN A 160 -4.72 -5.23 -8.60
N ILE A 161 -4.07 -6.14 -7.86
CA ILE A 161 -3.74 -5.88 -6.45
C ILE A 161 -2.74 -4.73 -6.31
N THR A 162 -1.82 -4.55 -7.26
CA THR A 162 -0.92 -3.40 -7.28
C THR A 162 -1.71 -2.10 -7.42
N TYR A 163 -2.75 -2.08 -8.25
CA TYR A 163 -3.63 -0.93 -8.38
C TYR A 163 -4.40 -0.63 -7.10
N ILE A 164 -5.01 -1.63 -6.47
CA ILE A 164 -5.72 -1.45 -5.20
C ILE A 164 -4.79 -0.96 -4.09
N LYS A 165 -3.57 -1.51 -4.00
CA LYS A 165 -2.56 -1.01 -3.05
C LYS A 165 -2.27 0.47 -3.27
N ALA A 166 -2.08 0.90 -4.52
CA ALA A 166 -1.80 2.31 -4.80
C ALA A 166 -2.99 3.22 -4.45
N VAL A 167 -4.22 2.79 -4.70
CA VAL A 167 -5.44 3.54 -4.34
C VAL A 167 -5.54 3.72 -2.81
N PHE A 168 -5.35 2.67 -2.03
CA PHE A 168 -5.31 2.80 -0.57
C PHE A 168 -4.11 3.61 -0.06
N THR A 169 -2.97 3.59 -0.76
CA THR A 169 -1.84 4.46 -0.43
C THR A 169 -2.19 5.94 -0.65
N GLU A 170 -2.97 6.26 -1.69
CA GLU A 170 -3.47 7.64 -1.88
C GLU A 170 -4.31 8.09 -0.68
N LEU A 171 -5.21 7.22 -0.19
CA LEU A 171 -6.01 7.50 1.00
C LEU A 171 -5.17 7.67 2.28
N VAL A 172 -4.03 6.99 2.38
CA VAL A 172 -3.07 7.23 3.48
C VAL A 172 -2.39 8.60 3.32
N ASN A 173 -1.95 8.94 2.11
CA ASN A 173 -1.28 10.21 1.82
C ASN A 173 -2.20 11.41 2.09
N GLU A 174 -3.48 11.27 1.75
CA GLU A 174 -4.52 12.26 1.99
C GLU A 174 -5.10 12.21 3.42
N ARG A 175 -4.56 11.33 4.28
CA ARG A 175 -4.92 11.21 5.69
C ARG A 175 -6.39 10.80 5.94
N TYR A 176 -7.00 10.05 5.02
CA TYR A 176 -8.28 9.38 5.25
C TYR A 176 -8.12 8.15 6.15
N ILE A 177 -7.00 7.43 5.98
CA ILE A 177 -6.63 6.26 6.80
C ILE A 177 -5.19 6.34 7.30
N LYS A 178 -4.93 5.69 8.42
CA LYS A 178 -3.60 5.65 9.03
C LYS A 178 -2.65 4.69 8.34
N ALA A 179 -3.17 3.57 7.84
CA ALA A 179 -2.39 2.50 7.26
C ALA A 179 -3.15 1.85 6.10
N ASN A 180 -2.42 1.44 5.07
CA ASN A 180 -2.98 0.82 3.89
C ASN A 180 -3.39 -0.64 4.18
N PRO A 181 -4.69 -1.00 4.15
CA PRO A 181 -5.15 -2.34 4.48
C PRO A 181 -4.71 -3.41 3.46
N ALA A 182 -4.34 -3.00 2.25
CA ALA A 182 -3.89 -3.91 1.19
C ALA A 182 -2.37 -4.17 1.23
N HIS A 183 -1.60 -3.46 2.06
CA HIS A 183 -0.13 -3.47 1.98
C HIS A 183 0.47 -4.87 2.15
N GLY A 184 -0.03 -5.66 3.11
CA GLY A 184 0.46 -7.00 3.42
C GLY A 184 0.11 -8.11 2.42
N ILE A 185 -0.70 -7.82 1.39
CA ILE A 185 -1.16 -8.85 0.45
C ILE A 185 -0.02 -9.28 -0.48
N VAL A 186 0.37 -10.55 -0.40
CA VAL A 186 1.50 -11.08 -1.16
C VAL A 186 1.12 -11.34 -2.62
N SER A 187 2.04 -11.04 -3.53
CA SER A 187 1.87 -11.34 -4.96
C SER A 187 1.94 -12.84 -5.21
N ARG A 188 1.09 -13.35 -6.11
CA ARG A 188 1.12 -14.74 -6.57
C ARG A 188 2.32 -15.00 -7.48
N LYS A 189 2.77 -16.25 -7.54
CA LYS A 189 3.86 -16.64 -8.46
C LYS A 189 3.46 -16.34 -9.90
N LYS A 190 4.25 -15.51 -10.59
CA LYS A 190 4.02 -15.14 -11.98
C LYS A 190 4.09 -16.38 -12.86
N GLN A 191 3.10 -16.54 -13.73
CA GLN A 191 3.13 -17.57 -14.76
C GLN A 191 4.03 -17.09 -15.90
N LYS A 192 4.98 -17.92 -16.32
CA LYS A 192 5.79 -17.64 -17.52
C LYS A 192 4.84 -17.58 -18.71
N ARG A 193 4.77 -16.43 -19.37
CA ARG A 193 4.09 -16.32 -20.66
C ARG A 193 5.04 -16.83 -21.72
N LYS A 194 4.53 -17.58 -22.71
CA LYS A 194 5.27 -17.80 -23.95
C LYS A 194 5.57 -16.41 -24.52
N GLY A 195 6.83 -16.11 -24.78
CA GLY A 195 7.21 -14.85 -25.42
C GLY A 195 6.53 -14.76 -26.78
N TYR A 196 6.40 -13.55 -27.31
CA TYR A 196 6.02 -13.39 -28.71
C TYR A 196 7.09 -14.06 -29.58
N GLU A 197 6.66 -14.90 -30.51
CA GLU A 197 7.55 -15.44 -31.54
C GLU A 197 7.83 -14.33 -32.55
N THR A 198 9.10 -14.08 -32.82
CA THR A 198 9.52 -13.12 -33.84
C THR A 198 9.40 -13.75 -35.21
N LEU A 199 8.90 -12.99 -36.18
CA LEU A 199 8.89 -13.44 -37.57
C LEU A 199 10.32 -13.59 -38.10
N THR A 200 10.56 -14.63 -38.89
CA THR A 200 11.75 -14.73 -39.73
C THR A 200 11.71 -13.71 -40.86
N GLU A 201 12.86 -13.40 -41.47
CA GLU A 201 12.95 -12.49 -42.62
C GLU A 201 12.03 -12.92 -43.80
N LYS A 202 11.91 -14.24 -44.01
CA LYS A 202 11.03 -14.82 -45.04
C LYS A 202 9.56 -14.57 -44.73
N GLU A 203 9.15 -14.75 -43.47
CA GLU A 203 7.77 -14.52 -43.03
C GLU A 203 7.43 -13.03 -43.05
N GLN A 204 8.33 -12.18 -42.55
CA GLN A 204 8.21 -10.73 -42.61
C GLN A 204 8.00 -10.25 -44.05
N THR A 205 8.82 -10.72 -44.99
CA THR A 205 8.70 -10.38 -46.41
C THR A 205 7.34 -10.80 -46.99
N LYS A 206 6.85 -11.99 -46.62
CA LYS A 206 5.52 -12.46 -47.04
C LYS A 206 4.40 -11.57 -46.50
N VAL A 207 4.46 -11.20 -45.22
CA VAL A 207 3.49 -10.31 -44.57
C VAL A 207 3.46 -8.94 -45.26
N ILE A 208 4.62 -8.31 -45.46
CA ILE A 208 4.71 -7.00 -46.12
C ILE A 208 4.18 -7.07 -47.56
N LYS A 209 4.55 -8.10 -48.34
CA LYS A 209 4.06 -8.26 -49.71
C LYS A 209 2.53 -8.45 -49.76
N HIS A 210 1.98 -9.24 -48.86
CA HIS A 210 0.54 -9.45 -48.75
C HIS A 210 -0.19 -8.13 -48.49
N PHE A 211 0.22 -7.38 -47.46
CA PHE A 211 -0.43 -6.12 -47.13
C PHE A 211 -0.16 -5.01 -48.14
N LYS A 212 0.98 -5.00 -48.83
CA LYS A 212 1.21 -4.07 -49.95
C LYS A 212 0.19 -4.24 -51.07
N LYS A 213 -0.30 -5.46 -51.32
CA LYS A 213 -1.32 -5.76 -52.33
C LYS A 213 -2.74 -5.43 -51.84
N MET A 214 -3.08 -5.85 -50.62
CA MET A 214 -4.44 -5.69 -50.07
C MET A 214 -4.71 -4.28 -49.55
N HIS A 215 -3.75 -3.68 -48.86
CA HIS A 215 -3.85 -2.37 -48.20
C HIS A 215 -2.51 -1.61 -48.32
N PRO A 216 -2.24 -0.98 -49.49
CA PRO A 216 -0.92 -0.41 -49.80
C PRO A 216 -0.35 0.51 -48.71
N ASN A 217 -1.17 1.39 -48.15
CA ASN A 217 -0.77 2.31 -47.07
C ASN A 217 -0.38 1.56 -45.79
N PHE A 218 -1.10 0.49 -45.44
CA PHE A 218 -0.76 -0.34 -44.30
C PHE A 218 0.52 -1.15 -44.54
N GLY A 219 0.74 -1.62 -45.78
CA GLY A 219 1.99 -2.26 -46.17
C GLY A 219 3.21 -1.33 -46.02
N ILE A 220 3.08 -0.05 -46.41
CA ILE A 220 4.11 0.98 -46.19
C ILE A 220 4.32 1.18 -44.69
N TRP A 221 3.25 1.33 -43.91
CA TRP A 221 3.33 1.52 -42.46
C TRP A 221 4.04 0.35 -41.75
N ILE A 222 3.70 -0.91 -42.06
CA ILE A 222 4.39 -2.09 -41.52
C ILE A 222 5.87 -2.07 -41.91
N LYS A 223 6.19 -1.78 -43.18
CA LYS A 223 7.57 -1.73 -43.65
C LYS A 223 8.37 -0.68 -42.87
N THR A 224 7.82 0.52 -42.68
CA THR A 224 8.45 1.58 -41.89
C THR A 224 8.63 1.16 -40.43
N LEU A 225 7.65 0.49 -39.84
CA LEU A 225 7.73 0.01 -38.45
C LEU A 225 8.90 -0.97 -38.26
N TYR A 226 9.09 -1.90 -39.21
CA TYR A 226 10.20 -2.84 -39.16
C TYR A 226 11.58 -2.20 -39.36
N HIS A 227 11.70 -1.23 -40.28
CA HIS A 227 12.99 -0.58 -40.55
C HIS A 227 13.39 0.43 -39.47
N THR A 228 12.42 1.09 -38.83
CA THR A 228 12.70 2.13 -37.83
C THR A 228 12.70 1.60 -36.40
N GLY A 229 12.05 0.46 -36.14
CA GLY A 229 11.88 -0.08 -34.79
C GLY A 229 11.00 0.77 -33.87
N MET A 230 10.33 1.80 -34.40
CA MET A 230 9.44 2.68 -33.63
C MET A 230 8.22 1.92 -33.13
N ARG A 231 7.66 2.36 -31.99
CA ARG A 231 6.39 1.80 -31.51
C ARG A 231 5.26 2.14 -32.49
N PRO A 232 4.26 1.26 -32.67
CA PRO A 232 3.12 1.53 -33.55
C PRO A 232 2.44 2.89 -33.31
N GLU A 233 2.31 3.29 -32.05
CA GLU A 233 1.69 4.54 -31.63
C GLU A 233 2.58 5.76 -31.97
N GLU A 234 3.89 5.64 -31.78
CA GLU A 234 4.86 6.69 -32.14
C GLU A 234 4.82 6.94 -33.65
N LEU A 235 4.92 5.87 -34.46
CA LEU A 235 4.93 5.96 -35.92
C LEU A 235 3.63 6.56 -36.47
N ARG A 236 2.49 6.26 -35.86
CA ARG A 236 1.19 6.84 -36.24
C ARG A 236 1.16 8.37 -36.09
N ASN A 237 1.93 8.91 -35.15
CA ASN A 237 1.91 10.33 -34.84
C ASN A 237 3.00 11.14 -35.56
N VAL A 238 3.91 10.47 -36.27
CA VAL A 238 4.95 11.13 -37.11
C VAL A 238 4.30 12.03 -38.16
N LYS A 239 4.86 13.24 -38.32
CA LYS A 239 4.44 14.21 -39.32
C LYS A 239 5.55 14.40 -40.37
N CYS A 240 5.18 14.86 -41.57
CA CYS A 240 6.15 15.03 -42.66
C CYS A 240 7.32 15.93 -42.28
N TYR A 241 7.08 17.01 -41.51
CA TYR A 241 8.12 17.94 -41.05
C TYR A 241 9.10 17.32 -40.05
N MET A 242 8.79 16.16 -39.47
CA MET A 242 9.68 15.43 -38.57
C MET A 242 10.70 14.58 -39.33
N VAL A 243 10.51 14.38 -40.63
CA VAL A 243 11.37 13.54 -41.46
C VAL A 243 12.37 14.43 -42.18
N ASN A 244 13.64 14.30 -41.81
CA ASN A 244 14.74 14.95 -42.52
C ASN A 244 15.38 13.91 -43.46
N LEU A 245 15.05 14.01 -44.75
CA LEU A 245 15.57 13.08 -45.76
C LEU A 245 17.02 13.40 -46.16
N GLU A 246 17.46 14.64 -46.00
CA GLU A 246 18.85 15.05 -46.30
C GLU A 246 19.83 14.47 -45.28
N HIS A 247 19.42 14.45 -44.01
CA HIS A 247 20.23 13.97 -42.89
C HIS A 247 19.77 12.58 -42.39
N GLU A 248 18.86 11.93 -43.12
CA GLU A 248 18.38 10.57 -42.89
C GLU A 248 17.88 10.26 -41.47
N TYR A 249 17.16 11.19 -40.83
CA TYR A 249 16.59 10.97 -39.49
C TYR A 249 15.12 11.36 -39.38
N ILE A 250 14.45 10.80 -38.36
CA ILE A 250 13.10 11.19 -37.94
C ILE A 250 13.19 11.79 -36.54
N GLN A 251 12.91 13.09 -36.41
CA GLN A 251 12.93 13.80 -35.15
C GLN A 251 11.57 13.68 -34.46
N LEU A 252 11.52 12.90 -33.38
CA LEU A 252 10.33 12.80 -32.54
C LEU A 252 10.33 13.91 -31.49
N ASN A 253 9.14 14.40 -31.16
CA ASN A 253 8.95 15.32 -30.04
C ASN A 253 8.55 14.56 -28.75
N GLU A 254 8.65 15.24 -27.62
CA GLU A 254 8.31 14.69 -26.30
C GLU A 254 6.85 14.21 -26.22
N MET A 255 5.94 14.91 -26.90
CA MET A 255 4.52 14.54 -27.01
C MET A 255 4.29 13.16 -27.65
N ILE A 256 5.18 12.72 -28.55
CA ILE A 256 5.09 11.41 -29.22
C ILE A 256 5.77 10.31 -28.43
N THR A 257 6.90 10.63 -27.78
CA THR A 257 7.70 9.64 -27.05
C THR A 257 7.22 9.39 -25.62
N GLY A 258 6.40 10.29 -25.07
CA GLY A 258 5.84 10.16 -23.71
C GLY A 258 6.91 10.22 -22.61
N LYS A 259 8.11 10.69 -22.93
CA LYS A 259 9.20 10.92 -21.98
C LYS A 259 9.21 12.40 -21.61
N SER A 260 8.73 12.70 -20.40
CA SER A 260 9.10 13.89 -19.62
C SER A 260 10.43 13.67 -18.93
#